data_AF-A0A0D2YEH8-F1
#
_entry.id   AF-A0A0D2YEH8-F1
#
_cell.length_a   1.000
_cell.length_b   1.000
_cell.length_c   1.000
_cell.angle_alpha   90.00
_cell.angle_beta   90.00
_cell.angle_gamma   90.00
#
_symmetry.space_group_name_H-M   'P 1'
#
loop_
_entity.id
_entity.type
_entity.pdbx_description
1 polymer ?
#
loop_
_entity_poly.entity_id
_entity_poly.type
_entity_poly.pdbx_seq_one_letter_code
_entity_poly.pdbx_strand_id
1 'polypeptide(L)'
;MASPNVLPMDQLHPGQGQSWSKTFGNGSIEKYHRLANIMSQDKHFAIFRRFDDINLAVLLALQAEIVDLQYRLQVQSQKDNSGQGQRDLLIKLQPKLTEYNNLILQLSELSQLQIPRTSQLETLQDWLTDPKGGANFLTKTGTPELYTWKPKDLSHLETTAQRIGLTVVFTVLFAVILELFTNAKRVEIFAATATFAAVEVVFIGSALNSK
;
A
#
# COMPACT_ATOMS: atom_id res chain seq x y z
N MET A 1 -14.80 -1.90 38.69
CA MET A 1 -14.79 -1.50 37.27
C MET A 1 -14.59 -2.76 36.47
N ALA A 2 -15.61 -3.23 35.75
CA ALA A 2 -15.56 -4.49 35.03
C ALA A 2 -14.59 -4.37 33.84
N SER A 3 -13.63 -5.30 33.73
CA SER A 3 -12.78 -5.42 32.56
C SER A 3 -13.67 -5.60 31.32
N PRO A 4 -13.44 -4.84 30.22
CA PRO A 4 -14.12 -5.08 28.97
C PRO A 4 -13.91 -6.54 28.57
N ASN A 5 -14.88 -7.12 27.89
CA ASN A 5 -14.86 -8.50 27.39
C ASN A 5 -13.78 -8.63 26.30
N VAL A 6 -12.49 -8.67 26.69
CA VAL A 6 -11.36 -8.80 25.78
C VAL A 6 -11.13 -10.29 25.55
N LEU A 7 -11.36 -10.75 24.33
CA LEU A 7 -11.06 -12.12 23.91
C LEU A 7 -9.56 -12.37 24.10
N PRO A 8 -9.15 -13.36 24.91
CA PRO A 8 -7.74 -13.65 25.14
C PRO A 8 -7.07 -14.10 23.82
N MET A 9 -5.88 -13.55 23.50
CA MET A 9 -5.16 -13.88 22.25
C MET A 9 -4.74 -15.36 22.16
N ASP A 10 -4.70 -16.08 23.28
CA ASP A 10 -4.54 -17.53 23.36
C ASP A 10 -5.77 -18.31 22.83
N GLN A 11 -6.94 -17.66 22.75
CA GLN A 11 -8.16 -18.23 22.16
C GLN A 11 -8.32 -17.91 20.67
N LEU A 12 -7.56 -16.93 20.14
CA LEU A 12 -7.52 -16.66 18.70
C LEU A 12 -6.63 -17.69 18.01
N HIS A 13 -7.28 -18.62 17.29
CA HIS A 13 -6.59 -19.69 16.56
C HIS A 13 -5.58 -19.10 15.56
N PRO A 14 -4.28 -19.34 15.74
CA PRO A 14 -3.31 -19.10 14.69
C PRO A 14 -3.65 -20.05 13.54
N GLY A 15 -3.81 -19.49 12.35
CA GLY A 15 -4.01 -20.30 11.13
C GLY A 15 -2.96 -21.41 11.09
N GLN A 16 -3.42 -22.65 10.90
CA GLN A 16 -2.59 -23.86 10.87
C GLN A 16 -1.83 -24.21 12.17
N GLY A 17 -2.49 -24.12 13.33
CA GLY A 17 -2.16 -24.96 14.50
C GLY A 17 -0.89 -24.60 15.28
N GLN A 18 -0.31 -23.41 15.08
CA GLN A 18 0.90 -22.97 15.79
C GLN A 18 0.65 -21.89 16.83
N SER A 19 0.77 -22.20 18.14
CA SER A 19 0.64 -21.21 19.22
C SER A 19 1.44 -19.93 18.98
N TRP A 20 0.81 -18.76 19.16
CA TRP A 20 1.45 -17.43 19.10
C TRP A 20 2.69 -17.32 19.98
N SER A 21 2.76 -18.10 21.08
CA SER A 21 3.92 -18.18 21.97
C SER A 21 5.15 -18.88 21.39
N LYS A 22 4.98 -19.70 20.36
CA LYS A 22 6.10 -20.33 19.64
C LYS A 22 6.64 -19.45 18.53
N THR A 23 5.78 -18.63 17.93
CA THR A 23 6.12 -17.74 16.81
C THR A 23 6.62 -16.38 17.27
N PHE A 24 6.11 -15.89 18.41
CA PHE A 24 6.49 -14.61 19.00
C PHE A 24 6.91 -14.81 20.45
N GLY A 25 7.95 -14.10 20.88
CA GLY A 25 8.33 -14.09 22.30
C GLY A 25 7.19 -13.58 23.18
N ASN A 26 7.11 -14.04 24.43
CA ASN A 26 6.01 -13.70 25.35
C ASN A 26 5.78 -12.17 25.49
N GLY A 27 6.86 -11.38 25.49
CA GLY A 27 6.80 -9.91 25.57
C GLY A 27 6.28 -9.21 24.30
N SER A 28 6.30 -9.84 23.13
CA SER A 28 5.69 -9.29 21.91
C SER A 28 4.17 -9.53 21.86
N ILE A 29 3.70 -10.66 22.41
CA ILE A 29 2.27 -11.00 22.44
C ILE A 29 1.50 -9.99 23.30
N GLU A 30 2.04 -9.63 24.47
CA GLU A 30 1.42 -8.62 25.34
C GLU A 30 1.29 -7.25 24.63
N LYS A 31 2.31 -6.86 23.87
CA LYS A 31 2.30 -5.61 23.10
C LYS A 31 1.21 -5.61 22.02
N TYR A 32 1.07 -6.71 21.28
CA TYR A 32 0.00 -6.86 20.28
C TYR A 32 -1.39 -6.92 20.90
N HIS A 33 -1.54 -7.57 22.07
CA HIS A 33 -2.80 -7.60 22.79
C HIS A 33 -3.26 -6.18 23.21
N ARG A 34 -2.34 -5.35 23.73
CA ARG A 34 -2.63 -3.95 24.07
C ARG A 34 -3.03 -3.13 22.83
N LEU A 35 -2.31 -3.30 21.73
CA LEU A 35 -2.62 -2.63 20.46
C LEU A 35 -4.00 -3.03 19.94
N ALA A 36 -4.31 -4.34 19.92
CA ALA A 36 -5.60 -4.87 19.48
C ALA A 36 -6.77 -4.34 20.32
N ASN A 37 -6.58 -4.21 21.65
CA ASN A 37 -7.60 -3.67 22.54
C ASN A 37 -7.93 -2.19 22.27
N ILE A 38 -6.99 -1.40 21.74
CA ILE A 38 -7.27 -0.01 21.37
C ILE A 38 -7.84 0.09 19.97
N MET A 39 -7.30 -0.69 19.04
CA MET A 39 -7.85 -0.78 17.67
C MET A 39 -9.29 -1.30 17.66
N SER A 40 -9.70 -2.10 18.65
CA SER A 40 -11.09 -2.57 18.78
C SER A 40 -12.03 -1.53 19.38
N GLN A 41 -11.52 -0.53 20.11
CA GLN A 41 -12.34 0.51 20.74
C GLN A 41 -12.87 1.53 19.73
N ASP A 42 -12.10 1.82 18.68
CA ASP A 42 -12.56 2.68 17.59
C ASP A 42 -11.98 2.20 16.25
N LYS A 43 -12.87 1.98 15.27
CA LYS A 43 -12.52 1.58 13.91
C LYS A 43 -11.58 2.57 13.23
N HIS A 44 -11.57 3.84 13.66
CA HIS A 44 -10.66 4.85 13.12
C HIS A 44 -9.19 4.63 13.50
N PHE A 45 -8.89 3.85 14.55
CA PHE A 45 -7.52 3.47 14.94
C PHE A 45 -7.07 2.13 14.37
N ALA A 46 -7.96 1.40 13.69
CA ALA A 46 -7.67 0.10 13.07
C ALA A 46 -6.87 0.29 11.77
N ILE A 47 -5.61 0.70 11.92
CA ILE A 47 -4.65 0.90 10.83
C ILE A 47 -3.91 -0.41 10.59
N PHE A 48 -3.96 -0.91 9.36
CA PHE A 48 -3.25 -2.11 8.95
C PHE A 48 -2.41 -1.84 7.70
N ARG A 49 -1.28 -2.55 7.58
CA ARG A 49 -0.42 -2.47 6.40
C ARG A 49 -1.06 -3.24 5.24
N ARG A 50 -1.09 -2.64 4.05
CA ARG A 50 -1.66 -3.24 2.82
C ARG A 50 -0.80 -4.34 2.18
N PHE A 51 0.50 -4.36 2.48
CA PHE A 51 1.48 -5.35 1.97
C PHE A 51 1.48 -5.53 0.43
N ASP A 52 1.41 -4.43 -0.32
CA ASP A 52 1.30 -4.45 -1.80
C ASP A 52 2.35 -5.32 -2.49
N ASP A 53 3.63 -5.08 -2.19
CA ASP A 53 4.74 -5.79 -2.84
C ASP A 53 4.67 -7.31 -2.61
N ILE A 54 4.28 -7.72 -1.40
CA ILE A 54 4.17 -9.14 -1.03
C ILE A 54 2.94 -9.74 -1.70
N ASN A 55 1.79 -9.05 -1.68
CA ASN A 55 0.57 -9.53 -2.34
C ASN A 55 0.77 -9.68 -3.85
N LEU A 56 1.46 -8.73 -4.49
CA LEU A 56 1.83 -8.82 -5.90
C LEU A 56 2.83 -9.95 -6.16
N ALA A 57 3.82 -10.15 -5.29
CA ALA A 57 4.77 -11.26 -5.42
C ALA A 57 4.07 -12.63 -5.34
N VAL A 58 3.12 -12.81 -4.41
CA VAL A 58 2.31 -14.04 -4.29
C VAL A 58 1.45 -14.24 -5.55
N LEU A 59 0.82 -13.18 -6.05
CA LEU A 59 0.01 -13.23 -7.27
C LEU A 59 0.86 -13.63 -8.49
N LEU A 60 2.05 -13.05 -8.63
CA LEU A 60 3.00 -13.41 -9.69
C LEU A 60 3.51 -14.86 -9.58
N ALA A 61 3.73 -15.34 -8.35
CA ALA A 61 4.09 -16.74 -8.12
C ALA A 61 2.97 -17.69 -8.57
N LEU A 62 1.72 -17.43 -8.17
CA LEU A 62 0.56 -18.19 -8.62
C LEU A 62 0.38 -18.13 -10.13
N GLN A 63 0.59 -16.96 -10.75
CA GLN A 63 0.55 -16.80 -12.19
C GLN A 63 1.59 -17.69 -12.89
N ALA A 64 2.83 -17.71 -12.40
CA ALA A 64 3.88 -18.55 -12.95
C ALA A 64 3.51 -20.05 -12.87
N GLU A 65 2.95 -20.49 -11.73
CA GLU A 65 2.49 -21.87 -11.56
C GLU A 65 1.33 -22.24 -12.49
N ILE A 66 0.37 -21.33 -12.70
CA ILE A 66 -0.73 -21.55 -13.65
C ILE A 66 -0.20 -21.63 -15.08
N VAL A 67 0.72 -20.76 -15.47
CA VAL A 67 1.34 -20.76 -16.81
C VAL A 67 2.11 -22.05 -17.06
N ASP A 68 2.87 -22.56 -16.07
CA ASP A 68 3.54 -23.87 -16.18
C ASP A 68 2.53 -25.00 -16.41
N LEU A 69 1.46 -25.05 -15.62
CA LEU A 69 0.44 -26.08 -15.76
C LEU A 69 -0.30 -25.99 -17.10
N GLN A 70 -0.57 -24.78 -17.61
CA GLN A 70 -1.16 -24.57 -18.93
C GLN A 70 -0.23 -25.06 -20.04
N TYR A 71 1.06 -24.73 -19.97
CA TYR A 71 2.05 -25.21 -20.93
C TYR A 71 2.09 -26.74 -20.96
N ARG A 72 2.15 -27.37 -19.77
CA ARG A 72 2.14 -28.83 -19.65
C ARG A 72 0.86 -29.46 -20.19
N LEU A 73 -0.29 -28.81 -20.00
CA LEU A 73 -1.57 -29.24 -20.58
C LEU A 73 -1.52 -29.23 -22.11
N GLN A 74 -0.97 -28.17 -22.72
CA GLN A 74 -0.85 -28.05 -24.18
C GLN A 74 0.05 -29.14 -24.75
N VAL A 75 1.19 -29.41 -24.11
CA VAL A 75 2.12 -30.46 -24.53
C VAL A 75 1.49 -31.86 -24.38
N GLN A 76 0.80 -32.11 -23.26
CA GLN A 76 0.14 -33.39 -23.01
C GLN A 76 -1.03 -33.64 -23.99
N SER A 77 -1.77 -32.59 -24.37
CA SER A 77 -2.85 -32.66 -25.35
C SER A 77 -2.41 -33.18 -26.72
N GLN A 78 -1.12 -33.03 -27.08
CA GLN A 78 -0.59 -33.51 -28.35
C GLN A 78 -0.11 -34.97 -28.29
N LYS A 79 0.09 -35.51 -27.08
CA LYS A 79 0.76 -36.80 -26.85
C LYS A 79 -0.18 -37.88 -26.29
N ASP A 80 -1.30 -37.48 -25.68
CA ASP A 80 -2.13 -38.36 -24.88
C ASP A 80 -3.40 -38.83 -25.62
N ASN A 81 -3.40 -40.09 -26.06
CA ASN A 81 -4.59 -40.75 -26.63
C ASN A 81 -5.65 -41.12 -25.55
N SER A 82 -5.26 -41.13 -24.27
CA SER A 82 -6.09 -41.63 -23.15
C SER A 82 -6.81 -40.53 -22.37
N GLY A 83 -6.38 -39.27 -22.52
CA GLY A 83 -6.94 -38.10 -21.83
C GLY A 83 -6.74 -38.07 -20.31
N GLN A 84 -6.06 -39.07 -19.71
CA GLN A 84 -5.87 -39.13 -18.26
C GLN A 84 -4.89 -38.06 -17.76
N GLY A 85 -3.76 -37.87 -18.44
CA GLY A 85 -2.79 -36.84 -18.04
C GLY A 85 -3.36 -35.42 -18.15
N GLN A 86 -4.27 -35.20 -19.10
CA GLN A 86 -4.98 -33.93 -19.23
C GLN A 86 -5.92 -33.68 -18.05
N ARG A 87 -6.70 -34.70 -17.64
CA ARG A 87 -7.61 -34.61 -16.49
C ARG A 87 -6.86 -34.32 -15.19
N ASP A 88 -5.75 -35.00 -14.95
CA ASP A 88 -4.93 -34.79 -13.74
C ASP A 88 -4.38 -33.37 -13.65
N LEU A 89 -3.98 -32.78 -14.77
CA LEU A 89 -3.50 -31.40 -14.81
C LEU A 89 -4.65 -30.39 -14.62
N LEU A 90 -5.85 -30.65 -15.16
CA LEU A 90 -7.03 -29.82 -14.94
C LEU A 90 -7.46 -29.82 -13.46
N ILE A 91 -7.39 -30.97 -12.79
CA ILE A 91 -7.67 -31.09 -11.35
C ILE A 91 -6.68 -30.24 -10.53
N LYS A 92 -5.42 -30.15 -10.95
CA LYS A 92 -4.41 -29.30 -10.29
C LYS A 92 -4.56 -27.81 -10.59
N LEU A 93 -5.02 -27.48 -11.79
CA LEU A 93 -5.18 -26.10 -12.25
C LEU A 93 -6.41 -25.41 -11.63
N GLN A 94 -7.51 -26.14 -11.44
CA GLN A 94 -8.76 -25.60 -10.91
C GLN A 94 -8.63 -24.90 -9.53
N PRO A 95 -7.99 -25.48 -8.50
CA PRO A 95 -7.81 -24.79 -7.23
C PRO A 95 -6.87 -23.59 -7.33
N LYS A 96 -5.79 -23.68 -8.13
CA LYS A 96 -4.83 -22.57 -8.32
C LYS A 96 -5.45 -21.36 -9.01
N LEU A 97 -6.27 -21.60 -10.03
CA LEU A 97 -6.99 -20.54 -10.71
C LEU A 97 -8.02 -19.86 -9.78
N THR A 98 -8.68 -20.65 -8.94
CA THR A 98 -9.62 -20.13 -7.94
C THR A 98 -8.90 -19.25 -6.92
N GLU A 99 -7.76 -19.70 -6.40
CA GLU A 99 -6.93 -18.93 -5.46
C GLU A 99 -6.41 -17.63 -6.08
N TYR A 100 -5.89 -17.69 -7.31
CA TYR A 100 -5.45 -16.51 -8.06
C TYR A 100 -6.57 -15.49 -8.27
N ASN A 101 -7.75 -15.93 -8.71
CA ASN A 101 -8.90 -15.07 -8.93
C ASN A 101 -9.38 -14.43 -7.62
N ASN A 102 -9.44 -15.21 -6.54
CA ASN A 102 -9.82 -14.69 -5.22
C ASN A 102 -8.83 -13.63 -4.72
N LEU A 103 -7.52 -13.86 -4.89
CA LEU A 103 -6.50 -12.90 -4.48
C LEU A 103 -6.53 -11.60 -5.29
N ILE A 104 -6.81 -11.67 -6.61
CA ILE A 104 -7.02 -10.47 -7.41
C ILE A 104 -8.20 -9.65 -6.88
N LEU A 105 -9.33 -10.32 -6.60
CA LEU A 105 -10.52 -9.66 -6.08
C LEU A 105 -10.23 -9.00 -4.73
N GLN A 106 -9.61 -9.73 -3.80
CA GLN A 106 -9.18 -9.18 -2.51
C GLN A 106 -8.21 -8.01 -2.68
N LEU A 107 -7.22 -8.12 -3.56
CA LEU A 107 -6.27 -7.04 -3.82
C LEU A 107 -6.96 -5.80 -4.40
N SER A 108 -7.97 -5.98 -5.25
CA SER A 108 -8.76 -4.87 -5.78
C SER A 108 -9.52 -4.14 -4.67
N GLU A 109 -10.10 -4.87 -3.71
CA GLU A 109 -10.76 -4.29 -2.54
C GLU A 109 -9.76 -3.59 -1.63
N LEU A 110 -8.59 -4.21 -1.39
CA LEU A 110 -7.51 -3.62 -0.61
C LEU A 110 -6.94 -2.35 -1.25
N SER A 111 -6.89 -2.28 -2.58
CA SER A 111 -6.43 -1.10 -3.31
C SER A 111 -7.35 0.10 -3.12
N GLN A 112 -8.64 -0.14 -2.86
CA GLN A 112 -9.64 0.89 -2.57
C GLN A 112 -9.63 1.36 -1.12
N LEU A 113 -8.91 0.69 -0.22
CA LEU A 113 -8.80 1.13 1.17
C LEU A 113 -8.12 2.49 1.24
N GLN A 114 -8.74 3.41 1.96
CA GLN A 114 -8.24 4.76 2.16
C GLN A 114 -6.90 4.75 2.89
N ILE A 115 -5.96 5.56 2.41
CA ILE A 115 -4.70 5.82 3.13
C ILE A 115 -5.08 6.52 4.45
N PRO A 116 -4.59 6.05 5.61
CA PRO A 116 -4.91 6.68 6.89
C PRO A 116 -4.46 8.15 6.89
N ARG A 117 -5.28 9.04 7.44
CA ARG A 117 -4.93 10.47 7.52
C ARG A 117 -3.69 10.64 8.40
N THR A 118 -2.84 11.61 8.05
CA THR A 118 -1.57 11.87 8.75
C THR A 118 -1.76 12.09 10.26
N SER A 119 -2.80 12.81 10.66
CA SER A 119 -3.11 13.07 12.08
C SER A 119 -3.48 11.81 12.88
N GLN A 120 -4.13 10.83 12.25
CA GLN A 120 -4.48 9.55 12.90
C GLN A 120 -3.24 8.70 13.10
N LEU A 121 -2.35 8.70 12.12
CA LEU A 121 -1.07 8.03 12.20
C LEU A 121 -0.18 8.63 13.29
N GLU A 122 -0.13 9.96 13.39
CA GLU A 122 0.60 10.67 14.46
C GLU A 122 0.07 10.31 15.85
N THR A 123 -1.25 10.33 16.03
CA THR A 123 -1.88 9.94 17.31
C THR A 123 -1.53 8.49 17.68
N LEU A 124 -1.53 7.58 16.72
CA LEU A 124 -1.14 6.18 16.94
C LEU A 124 0.36 6.04 17.26
N GLN A 125 1.22 6.79 16.57
CA GLN A 125 2.67 6.78 16.80
C GLN A 125 3.03 7.31 18.19
N ASP A 126 2.39 8.38 18.63
CA ASP A 126 2.54 8.94 19.98
C ASP A 126 2.15 7.89 21.02
N TRP A 127 1.02 7.21 20.81
CA TRP A 127 0.59 6.13 21.69
C TRP A 127 1.56 4.94 21.71
N LEU A 128 2.06 4.51 20.55
CA LEU A 128 3.03 3.40 20.43
C LEU A 128 4.37 3.71 21.12
N THR A 129 4.73 4.98 21.23
CA THR A 129 5.97 5.44 21.88
C THR A 129 5.77 5.64 23.38
N ASP A 130 4.54 5.90 23.85
CA ASP A 130 4.22 6.12 25.26
C ASP A 130 4.52 4.86 26.12
N PRO A 131 5.31 5.00 27.21
CA PRO A 131 5.52 3.94 28.20
C PRO A 131 4.23 3.44 28.88
N LYS A 132 3.21 4.29 29.05
CA LYS A 132 1.96 3.94 29.74
C LYS A 132 0.93 3.29 28.83
N GLY A 133 0.89 3.73 27.56
CA GLY A 133 0.00 3.22 26.53
C GLY A 133 0.59 2.05 25.74
N GLY A 134 1.52 2.35 24.84
CA GLY A 134 2.10 1.41 23.87
C GLY A 134 3.19 0.49 24.40
N ALA A 135 3.46 0.50 25.71
CA ALA A 135 4.51 -0.30 26.35
C ALA A 135 5.87 -0.17 25.64
N ASN A 136 6.17 1.06 25.20
CA ASN A 136 7.37 1.37 24.44
C ASN A 136 7.54 0.46 23.21
N PHE A 137 6.50 0.38 22.37
CA PHE A 137 6.47 -0.50 21.19
C PHE A 137 7.63 -0.20 20.23
N LEU A 138 7.94 1.09 20.04
CA LEU A 138 8.90 1.60 19.07
C LEU A 138 10.31 1.90 19.64
N THR A 139 10.58 1.65 20.92
CA THR A 139 11.86 2.08 21.53
C THR A 139 12.99 1.05 21.46
N LYS A 140 12.71 -0.21 21.09
CA LYS A 140 13.77 -1.21 20.90
C LYS A 140 14.33 -1.12 19.48
N THR A 141 15.55 -0.60 19.36
CA THR A 141 16.39 -0.74 18.17
C THR A 141 16.57 -2.23 17.84
N GLY A 142 16.13 -2.65 16.66
CA GLY A 142 16.31 -4.01 16.15
C GLY A 142 15.03 -4.85 16.00
N THR A 143 13.84 -4.36 16.37
CA THR A 143 12.60 -5.05 15.99
C THR A 143 12.20 -4.68 14.56
N PRO A 144 11.81 -5.66 13.71
CA PRO A 144 11.31 -5.38 12.36
C PRO A 144 10.14 -4.37 12.34
N GLU A 145 9.35 -4.34 13.41
CA GLU A 145 8.24 -3.41 13.62
C GLU A 145 8.63 -1.93 13.68
N LEU A 146 9.88 -1.62 14.04
CA LEU A 146 10.37 -0.24 14.06
C LEU A 146 10.27 0.41 12.67
N TYR A 147 10.48 -0.37 11.59
CA TYR A 147 10.42 0.10 10.21
C TYR A 147 8.99 0.22 9.68
N THR A 148 8.02 -0.49 10.28
CA THR A 148 6.63 -0.50 9.85
C THR A 148 5.90 0.78 10.25
N TRP A 149 6.16 1.28 11.45
CA TRP A 149 5.35 2.33 12.08
C TRP A 149 6.06 3.68 12.24
N LYS A 150 7.39 3.74 12.06
CA LYS A 150 8.07 5.03 12.01
C LYS A 150 7.63 5.81 10.76
N PRO A 151 7.43 7.13 10.87
CA PRO A 151 7.17 7.94 9.69
C PRO A 151 8.35 7.75 8.73
N LYS A 152 8.03 7.41 7.48
CA LYS A 152 8.99 7.52 6.39
C LYS A 152 9.41 8.98 6.40
N ASP A 153 10.70 9.27 6.60
CA ASP A 153 11.26 10.63 6.57
C ASP A 153 10.97 11.23 5.19
N LEU A 154 9.79 11.82 5.07
CA LEU A 154 9.25 12.47 3.87
C LEU A 154 9.75 13.92 3.79
N SER A 155 10.73 14.30 4.62
CA SER A 155 11.53 15.50 4.38
C SER A 155 12.26 15.44 3.03
N HIS A 156 12.44 14.24 2.48
CA HIS A 156 12.86 13.99 1.09
C HIS A 156 11.68 13.91 0.09
N LEU A 157 10.63 14.71 0.28
CA LEU A 157 9.61 14.98 -0.75
C LEU A 157 10.19 15.85 -1.89
N GLU A 158 11.27 15.36 -2.51
CA GLU A 158 11.84 15.89 -3.75
C GLU A 158 10.77 15.98 -4.84
N THR A 159 9.74 15.12 -4.82
CA THR A 159 8.80 14.99 -5.94
C THR A 159 7.77 16.11 -6.04
N THR A 160 7.47 16.87 -4.98
CA THR A 160 6.49 17.98 -5.06
C THR A 160 7.18 19.32 -5.29
N ALA A 161 8.30 19.55 -4.59
CA ALA A 161 9.11 20.76 -4.77
C ALA A 161 9.83 20.78 -6.14
N GLN A 162 10.35 19.64 -6.62
CA GLN A 162 10.92 19.57 -7.99
C GLN A 162 9.86 19.79 -9.07
N ARG A 163 8.62 19.33 -8.87
CA ARG A 163 7.53 19.60 -9.83
C ARG A 163 7.20 21.09 -9.87
N ILE A 164 7.04 21.74 -8.72
CA ILE A 164 6.80 23.19 -8.65
C ILE A 164 7.99 23.95 -9.25
N GLY A 165 9.23 23.56 -8.89
CA GLY A 165 10.44 24.19 -9.40
C GLY A 165 10.61 24.04 -10.92
N LEU A 166 10.34 22.84 -11.45
CA LEU A 166 10.40 22.56 -12.89
C LEU A 166 9.36 23.39 -13.65
N THR A 167 8.15 23.47 -13.10
CA THR A 167 7.08 24.26 -13.68
C THR A 167 7.44 25.75 -13.71
N VAL A 168 7.89 26.34 -12.59
CA VAL A 168 8.33 27.75 -12.54
C VAL A 168 9.44 28.04 -13.56
N VAL A 169 10.40 27.12 -13.72
CA VAL A 169 11.48 27.26 -14.71
C VAL A 169 10.94 27.28 -16.14
N PHE A 170 10.02 26.38 -16.49
CA PHE A 170 9.41 26.37 -17.83
C PHE A 170 8.51 27.57 -18.09
N THR A 171 7.77 28.06 -17.08
CA THR A 171 6.94 29.26 -17.19
C THR A 171 7.78 30.51 -17.47
N VAL A 172 8.92 30.66 -16.78
CA VAL A 172 9.87 31.76 -17.01
C VAL A 172 10.53 31.63 -18.39
N LEU A 173 10.98 30.43 -18.75
CA LEU A 173 11.64 30.19 -20.04
C LEU A 173 10.70 30.50 -21.22
N PHE A 174 9.43 30.10 -21.11
CA PHE A 174 8.41 30.41 -22.10
C PHE A 174 8.13 31.91 -22.22
N ALA A 175 8.00 32.61 -21.09
CA ALA A 175 7.79 34.06 -21.08
C ALA A 175 8.96 34.83 -21.72
N VAL A 176 10.20 34.42 -21.41
CA VAL A 176 11.43 35.00 -22.01
C VAL A 176 11.47 34.76 -23.52
N ILE A 177 11.09 33.56 -23.99
CA ILE A 177 11.03 33.26 -25.44
C ILE A 177 9.98 34.14 -26.12
N LEU A 178 8.79 34.31 -25.54
CA LEU A 178 7.77 35.18 -26.12
C LEU A 178 8.23 36.65 -26.19
N GLU A 179 8.92 37.16 -25.17
CA GLU A 179 9.42 38.54 -25.12
C GLU A 179 10.56 38.78 -26.12
N LEU A 180 11.42 37.80 -26.34
CA LEU A 180 12.54 37.92 -27.29
C LEU A 180 12.11 37.75 -28.75
N PHE A 181 11.12 36.90 -29.04
CA PHE A 181 10.72 36.60 -30.41
C PHE A 181 9.50 37.41 -30.91
N THR A 182 8.77 38.10 -30.03
CA THR A 182 7.52 38.77 -30.42
C THR A 182 7.57 40.28 -30.21
N ASN A 183 7.39 41.04 -31.29
CA ASN A 183 7.20 42.51 -31.25
C ASN A 183 5.75 42.88 -30.83
N ALA A 184 5.15 42.07 -29.95
CA ALA A 184 3.74 42.16 -29.56
C ALA A 184 3.51 43.27 -28.53
N LYS A 185 2.32 43.85 -28.54
CA LYS A 185 1.95 44.90 -27.58
C LYS A 185 1.92 44.29 -26.18
N ARG A 186 2.36 45.05 -25.15
CA ARG A 186 2.45 44.59 -23.75
C ARG A 186 1.20 43.84 -23.26
N VAL A 187 0.02 44.24 -23.71
CA VAL A 187 -1.28 43.64 -23.34
C VAL A 187 -1.44 42.20 -23.87
N GLU A 188 -0.89 41.87 -25.03
CA GLU A 188 -0.96 40.53 -25.63
C GLU A 188 -0.06 39.54 -24.89
N ILE A 189 1.09 40.02 -24.41
CA ILE A 189 2.01 39.23 -23.57
C ILE A 189 1.34 38.92 -22.23
N PHE A 190 0.72 39.90 -21.58
CA PHE A 190 -0.02 39.68 -20.33
C PHE A 190 -1.17 38.68 -20.50
N ALA A 191 -1.90 38.74 -21.62
CA ALA A 191 -2.97 37.79 -21.90
C ALA A 191 -2.43 36.36 -22.07
N ALA A 192 -1.36 36.17 -22.86
CA ALA A 192 -0.75 34.86 -23.08
C ALA A 192 -0.20 34.24 -21.78
N THR A 193 0.49 35.02 -20.95
CA THR A 193 1.01 34.55 -19.65
C THR A 193 -0.12 34.20 -18.69
N ALA A 194 -1.20 34.99 -18.63
CA ALA A 194 -2.35 34.70 -17.78
C ALA A 194 -3.08 33.42 -18.20
N THR A 195 -3.25 33.17 -19.50
CA THR A 195 -3.83 31.92 -20.01
C THR A 195 -2.97 30.71 -19.66
N PHE A 196 -1.64 30.82 -19.82
CA PHE A 196 -0.72 29.75 -19.46
C PHE A 196 -0.77 29.43 -17.95
N ALA A 197 -0.68 30.46 -17.10
CA ALA A 197 -0.76 30.29 -15.65
C ALA A 197 -2.10 29.67 -15.20
N ALA A 198 -3.21 30.03 -15.83
CA ALA A 198 -4.51 29.44 -15.53
C ALA A 198 -4.57 27.94 -15.85
N VAL A 199 -4.02 27.52 -17.00
CA VAL A 199 -3.95 26.09 -17.38
C VAL A 199 -3.06 25.31 -16.41
N GLU A 200 -1.95 25.90 -16.01
CA GLU A 200 -0.99 25.31 -15.09
C GLU A 200 -1.58 25.07 -13.70
N VAL A 201 -2.29 26.07 -13.14
CA VAL A 201 -2.97 25.97 -11.84
C VAL A 201 -4.06 24.89 -11.86
N VAL A 202 -4.79 24.74 -12.97
CA VAL A 202 -5.79 23.66 -13.12
C VAL A 202 -5.13 22.29 -13.14
N PHE A 203 -3.99 22.14 -13.83
CA PHE A 203 -3.24 20.88 -13.86
C PHE A 203 -2.65 20.53 -12.49
N ILE A 204 -2.13 21.51 -11.76
CA ILE A 204 -1.64 21.33 -10.37
C ILE A 204 -2.80 20.96 -9.45
N GLY A 205 -3.94 21.66 -9.53
CA GLY A 205 -5.14 21.36 -8.73
C GLY A 205 -5.71 19.96 -9.00
N SER A 206 -5.67 19.51 -10.26
CA SER A 206 -6.09 18.16 -10.63
C SER A 206 -5.13 17.08 -10.12
N ALA A 207 -3.82 17.36 -10.11
CA ALA A 207 -2.82 16.44 -9.57
C ALA A 207 -2.86 16.32 -8.03
N LEU A 208 -3.31 17.36 -7.33
CA LEU A 208 -3.52 17.36 -5.88
C LEU A 208 -4.79 16.59 -5.45
N ASN A 209 -5.85 16.64 -6.26
CA ASN A 209 -7.12 15.93 -6.02
C ASN A 209 -7.06 14.42 -6.30
N SER A 210 -5.93 13.90 -6.80
CA SER A 210 -5.69 12.47 -6.99
C SER A 210 -5.09 11.79 -5.74
N LYS A 211 -5.41 12.27 -4.54
CA LYS A 211 -5.04 11.66 -3.27
C LYS A 211 -6.25 11.42 -2.37
#